data_AF-A0A8B6BWX0-F1
#
_entry.id   AF-A0A8B6BWX0-F1
#
_cell.length_a   1.000
_cell.length_b   1.000
_cell.length_c   1.000
_cell.angle_alpha   90.00
_cell.angle_beta   90.00
_cell.angle_gamma   90.00
#
_symmetry.space_group_name_H-M   'P 1'
#
loop_
_entity.id
_entity.type
_entity.pdbx_description
1 polymer ?
#
loop_
_entity_poly.entity_id
_entity_poly.type
_entity_poly.pdbx_seq_one_letter_code
_entity_poly.pdbx_strand_id
1 'polypeptide(L)'
;TIAPNKYDTLALIHTGLTLCSVHKGSNFLGWHRVYLLLLETALRQKDKSVVLPYWNSNIGKPNSTLPSPEIVDTIENDNSVFLVKDVIDWFGNADRKKNIEFQHNLPHDWVGGMMDLLPSAPKDPAFFLHHAYVDYIWGKFRQKQQRLGEDPEYYPGLGDISLNKYNLTLFHASHRQMDCFRWMNNIDGYSKNYTQYLYAYEDSPTYPNYA
;
A
#
# COMPACT_ATOMS: atom_id res chain seq x y z
N THR A 1 28.23 -17.65 9.30
CA THR A 1 27.08 -16.94 8.68
C THR A 1 27.16 -15.48 9.08
N ILE A 2 26.84 -14.55 8.17
CA ILE A 2 26.81 -13.12 8.47
C ILE A 2 25.50 -12.83 9.22
N ALA A 3 25.57 -12.11 10.34
CA ALA A 3 24.39 -11.74 11.10
C ALA A 3 23.56 -10.72 10.30
N PRO A 4 22.21 -10.82 10.31
CA PRO A 4 21.35 -9.88 9.59
C PRO A 4 21.56 -8.47 10.11
N ASN A 5 21.68 -7.50 9.19
CA ASN A 5 21.69 -6.09 9.54
C ASN A 5 20.25 -5.59 9.79
N LYS A 6 20.09 -4.30 10.12
CA LYS A 6 18.76 -3.71 10.38
C LYS A 6 17.83 -3.82 9.17
N TYR A 7 18.34 -3.61 7.97
CA TYR A 7 17.56 -3.73 6.74
C TYR A 7 17.11 -5.17 6.50
N ASP A 8 18.00 -6.16 6.69
CA ASP A 8 17.65 -7.58 6.59
C ASP A 8 16.52 -7.94 7.58
N THR A 9 16.59 -7.40 8.80
CA THR A 9 15.56 -7.60 9.82
C THR A 9 14.23 -6.99 9.41
N LEU A 10 14.23 -5.78 8.83
CA LEU A 10 13.03 -5.16 8.28
C LEU A 10 12.44 -6.02 7.16
N ALA A 11 13.26 -6.43 6.19
CA ALA A 11 12.79 -7.26 5.08
C ALA A 11 12.17 -8.59 5.55
N LEU A 12 12.65 -9.15 6.67
CA LEU A 12 12.13 -10.41 7.23
C LEU A 12 10.74 -10.30 7.87
N ILE A 13 10.26 -9.11 8.26
CA ILE A 13 8.94 -9.00 8.91
C ILE A 13 7.80 -9.24 7.92
N HIS A 14 8.05 -9.07 6.62
CA HIS A 14 7.14 -9.38 5.51
C HIS A 14 7.37 -10.82 5.02
N THR A 15 7.29 -11.80 5.93
CA THR A 15 7.45 -13.22 5.58
C THR A 15 6.53 -14.10 6.43
N GLY A 16 6.46 -15.40 6.09
CA GLY A 16 5.72 -16.38 6.89
C GLY A 16 4.24 -16.05 7.02
N LEU A 17 3.71 -16.14 8.26
CA LEU A 17 2.29 -15.88 8.54
C LEU A 17 1.88 -14.42 8.32
N THR A 18 2.82 -13.47 8.40
CA THR A 18 2.53 -12.06 8.13
C THR A 18 2.00 -11.88 6.71
N LEU A 19 2.46 -12.68 5.73
CA LEU A 19 1.97 -12.59 4.35
C LEU A 19 0.46 -12.79 4.23
N CYS A 20 -0.16 -13.56 5.14
CA CYS A 20 -1.61 -13.77 5.19
C CYS A 20 -2.38 -12.57 5.77
N SER A 21 -1.73 -11.70 6.53
CA SER A 21 -2.35 -10.50 7.11
C SER A 21 -2.14 -9.26 6.26
N VAL A 22 -1.09 -9.20 5.46
CA VAL A 22 -0.67 -7.95 4.81
C VAL A 22 -0.98 -7.90 3.32
N HIS A 23 -1.52 -8.98 2.75
CA HIS A 23 -1.99 -9.03 1.36
C HIS A 23 -3.39 -9.62 1.30
N LYS A 24 -4.12 -9.31 0.23
CA LYS A 24 -5.39 -9.89 -0.17
C LYS A 24 -6.52 -9.57 0.81
N GLY A 25 -6.48 -8.37 1.38
CA GLY A 25 -7.49 -7.93 2.33
C GLY A 25 -7.26 -6.53 2.89
N SER A 26 -8.21 -6.07 3.70
CA SER A 26 -8.33 -4.69 4.16
C SER A 26 -7.12 -4.15 4.91
N ASN A 27 -6.30 -5.02 5.49
CA ASN A 27 -5.09 -4.60 6.19
C ASN A 27 -3.91 -4.27 5.26
N PHE A 28 -3.99 -4.60 3.96
CA PHE A 28 -2.91 -4.39 3.00
C PHE A 28 -2.35 -2.96 3.04
N LEU A 29 -3.19 -1.94 2.84
CA LEU A 29 -2.74 -0.55 2.81
C LEU A 29 -2.27 -0.06 4.19
N GLY A 30 -3.03 -0.38 5.24
CA GLY A 30 -2.72 0.05 6.61
C GLY A 30 -1.40 -0.52 7.13
N TRP A 31 -1.13 -1.81 6.91
CA TRP A 31 0.10 -2.46 7.34
C TRP A 31 1.32 -1.93 6.57
N HIS A 32 1.21 -1.81 5.25
CA HIS A 32 2.33 -1.31 4.43
C HIS A 32 2.66 0.16 4.77
N ARG A 33 1.68 1.00 5.10
CA ARG A 33 1.92 2.36 5.62
C ARG A 33 2.80 2.35 6.88
N VAL A 34 2.43 1.55 7.87
CA VAL A 34 3.21 1.45 9.12
C VAL A 34 4.61 0.88 8.85
N TYR A 35 4.73 -0.04 7.89
CA TYR A 35 6.01 -0.60 7.48
C TYR A 35 6.94 0.44 6.83
N LEU A 36 6.42 1.32 5.97
CA LEU A 36 7.18 2.45 5.40
C LEU A 36 7.69 3.38 6.51
N LEU A 37 6.84 3.71 7.48
CA LEU A 37 7.23 4.55 8.62
C LEU A 37 8.30 3.90 9.49
N LEU A 38 8.28 2.57 9.63
CA LEU A 38 9.32 1.83 10.33
C LEU A 38 10.67 1.94 9.60
N LEU A 39 10.68 1.81 8.26
CA LEU A 39 11.90 2.00 7.47
C LEU A 39 12.40 3.44 7.58
N GLU A 40 11.54 4.44 7.36
CA GLU A 40 11.94 5.85 7.44
C GLU A 40 12.49 6.18 8.83
N THR A 41 11.84 5.70 9.89
CA THR A 41 12.34 5.85 11.27
C THR A 41 13.73 5.23 11.44
N ALA A 42 13.97 4.04 10.88
CA ALA A 42 15.28 3.40 10.94
C ALA A 42 16.36 4.16 10.15
N LEU A 43 16.01 4.74 9.00
CA LEU A 43 16.90 5.61 8.21
C LEU A 43 17.20 6.90 8.96
N ARG A 44 16.21 7.50 9.64
CA ARG A 44 16.37 8.74 10.43
C ARG A 44 17.21 8.58 11.69
N GLN A 45 17.40 7.35 12.17
CA GLN A 45 18.42 7.03 13.19
C GLN A 45 19.85 7.19 12.65
N LYS A 46 20.04 7.17 11.33
CA LYS A 46 21.33 7.41 10.66
C LYS A 46 21.46 8.85 10.18
N ASP A 47 20.42 9.36 9.52
CA ASP A 47 20.35 10.75 9.07
C ASP A 47 18.93 11.28 9.24
N LYS A 48 18.76 12.21 10.19
CA LYS A 48 17.47 12.76 10.58
C LYS A 48 16.74 13.51 9.45
N SER A 49 17.45 13.91 8.41
CA SER A 49 16.92 14.66 7.27
C SER A 49 16.28 13.76 6.22
N VAL A 50 16.52 12.45 6.27
CA VAL A 50 15.94 11.49 5.32
C VAL A 50 14.42 11.54 5.40
N VAL A 51 13.83 11.67 4.23
CA VAL A 51 12.42 11.41 3.95
C VAL A 51 12.37 10.32 2.89
N LEU A 52 11.41 9.39 2.99
CA LEU A 52 11.29 8.31 2.02
C LEU A 52 10.58 8.82 0.76
N PRO A 53 11.27 8.93 -0.40
CA PRO A 53 10.60 9.31 -1.63
C PRO A 53 9.74 8.16 -2.14
N TYR A 54 8.80 8.47 -3.02
CA TYR A 54 8.07 7.46 -3.78
C TYR A 54 8.65 7.32 -5.18
N TRP A 55 8.51 6.12 -5.75
CA TRP A 55 8.74 5.88 -7.18
C TRP A 55 7.39 5.81 -7.87
N ASN A 56 7.06 6.80 -8.70
CA ASN A 56 5.86 6.71 -9.54
C ASN A 56 6.04 5.60 -10.57
N SER A 57 5.57 4.41 -10.19
CA SER A 57 5.63 3.17 -10.95
C SER A 57 4.50 3.05 -11.97
N ASN A 58 3.68 4.10 -12.14
CA ASN A 58 2.66 4.21 -13.20
C ASN A 58 3.16 5.00 -14.42
N ILE A 59 4.41 5.47 -14.42
CA ILE A 59 4.94 6.25 -15.55
C ILE A 59 5.32 5.31 -16.69
N GLY A 60 4.40 5.20 -17.64
CA GLY A 60 4.62 4.64 -18.96
C GLY A 60 3.94 5.48 -20.03
N LYS A 61 4.70 5.97 -21.03
CA LYS A 61 4.13 6.46 -22.30
C LYS A 61 3.31 5.33 -22.98
N PRO A 62 2.43 5.61 -23.97
CA PRO A 62 1.69 4.58 -24.72
C PRO A 62 2.50 3.45 -25.38
N ASN A 63 3.83 3.42 -25.23
CA ASN A 63 4.74 2.37 -25.70
C ASN A 63 5.71 1.84 -24.62
N SER A 64 5.42 2.07 -23.34
CA SER A 64 6.22 1.51 -22.23
C SER A 64 5.70 0.11 -21.86
N THR A 65 6.58 -0.78 -21.44
CA THR A 65 6.22 -2.09 -20.83
C THR A 65 5.72 -1.96 -19.38
N LEU A 66 5.81 -0.77 -18.78
CA LEU A 66 5.18 -0.49 -17.49
C LEU A 66 3.66 -0.32 -17.66
N PRO A 67 2.87 -0.69 -16.64
CA PRO A 67 1.41 -0.63 -16.69
C PRO A 67 0.88 0.80 -16.83
N SER A 68 -0.21 0.92 -17.58
CA SER A 68 -0.88 2.17 -17.94
C SER A 68 -1.34 3.01 -16.71
N PRO A 69 -1.38 4.35 -16.81
CA PRO A 69 -1.83 5.34 -15.79
C PRO A 69 -3.23 5.21 -15.16
N GLU A 70 -3.96 4.10 -15.35
CA GLU A 70 -5.42 4.09 -15.11
C GLU A 70 -5.82 4.26 -13.64
N ILE A 71 -5.04 3.80 -12.66
CA ILE A 71 -5.51 3.76 -11.26
C ILE A 71 -5.59 5.14 -10.60
N VAL A 72 -4.63 6.04 -10.85
CA VAL A 72 -4.66 7.40 -10.28
C VAL A 72 -5.77 8.20 -10.92
N ASP A 73 -5.85 8.19 -12.26
CA ASP A 73 -6.91 8.87 -12.99
C ASP A 73 -8.29 8.37 -12.58
N THR A 74 -8.44 7.05 -12.39
CA THR A 74 -9.69 6.45 -11.90
C THR A 74 -10.00 6.89 -10.46
N ILE A 75 -9.00 6.87 -9.57
CA ILE A 75 -9.17 7.33 -8.18
C ILE A 75 -9.48 8.81 -8.11
N GLU A 76 -8.95 9.66 -8.99
CA GLU A 76 -9.18 11.10 -8.91
C GLU A 76 -10.46 11.53 -9.62
N ASN A 77 -10.80 10.92 -10.74
CA ASN A 77 -11.86 11.41 -11.64
C ASN A 77 -13.15 10.58 -11.63
N ASP A 78 -13.12 9.30 -11.23
CA ASP A 78 -14.34 8.47 -11.15
C ASP A 78 -14.98 8.59 -9.75
N ASN A 79 -16.03 9.41 -9.65
CA ASN A 79 -16.79 9.60 -8.41
C ASN A 79 -17.58 8.36 -7.96
N SER A 80 -17.65 7.28 -8.76
CA SER A 80 -18.22 6.00 -8.32
C SER A 80 -17.25 5.17 -7.47
N VAL A 81 -15.97 5.55 -7.39
CA VAL A 81 -14.92 4.82 -6.67
C VAL A 81 -14.65 5.49 -5.33
N PHE A 82 -15.41 5.17 -4.29
CA PHE A 82 -15.31 5.88 -3.00
C PHE A 82 -15.42 4.96 -1.78
N LEU A 83 -15.84 3.71 -1.97
CA LEU A 83 -15.86 2.73 -0.89
C LEU A 83 -14.53 1.98 -0.88
N VAL A 84 -14.04 1.64 0.31
CA VAL A 84 -12.76 0.91 0.44
C VAL A 84 -12.79 -0.42 -0.31
N LYS A 85 -13.95 -1.08 -0.38
CA LYS A 85 -14.16 -2.30 -1.19
C LYS A 85 -13.96 -2.08 -2.69
N ASP A 86 -14.05 -0.86 -3.20
CA ASP A 86 -13.87 -0.57 -4.63
C ASP A 86 -12.38 -0.59 -5.01
N VAL A 87 -11.50 -0.33 -4.03
CA VAL A 87 -10.04 -0.18 -4.22
C VAL A 87 -9.22 -1.27 -3.54
N ILE A 88 -9.79 -2.00 -2.58
CA ILE A 88 -9.21 -3.19 -1.96
C ILE A 88 -10.31 -4.25 -1.86
N ASP A 89 -10.30 -5.21 -2.77
CA ASP A 89 -11.16 -6.39 -2.65
C ASP A 89 -10.52 -7.60 -3.36
N TRP A 90 -10.18 -8.62 -2.58
CA TRP A 90 -9.65 -9.88 -3.10
C TRP A 90 -10.74 -10.84 -3.61
N PHE A 91 -12.01 -10.63 -3.27
CA PHE A 91 -13.07 -11.62 -3.53
C PHE A 91 -13.74 -11.46 -4.90
N GLY A 92 -13.17 -10.61 -5.76
CA GLY A 92 -13.46 -10.58 -7.18
C GLY A 92 -14.63 -9.70 -7.59
N ASN A 93 -15.14 -8.84 -6.70
CA ASN A 93 -16.19 -7.89 -7.05
C ASN A 93 -15.63 -6.52 -7.44
N ALA A 94 -14.47 -6.11 -6.91
CA ALA A 94 -13.81 -4.90 -7.40
C ALA A 94 -13.28 -5.10 -8.81
N ASP A 95 -13.55 -4.12 -9.67
CA ASP A 95 -12.90 -3.98 -10.96
C ASP A 95 -11.38 -3.93 -10.74
N ARG A 96 -10.65 -4.82 -11.42
CA ARG A 96 -9.18 -4.89 -11.36
C ARG A 96 -8.52 -3.55 -11.69
N LYS A 97 -9.16 -2.71 -12.52
CA LYS A 97 -8.69 -1.36 -12.84
C LYS A 97 -8.75 -0.39 -11.67
N LYS A 98 -9.64 -0.64 -10.71
CA LYS A 98 -9.89 0.18 -9.52
C LYS A 98 -9.17 -0.35 -8.28
N ASN A 99 -8.80 -1.63 -8.28
CA ASN A 99 -8.15 -2.29 -7.15
C ASN A 99 -6.66 -1.93 -7.06
N ILE A 100 -6.29 -1.17 -6.03
CA ILE A 100 -4.91 -0.73 -5.76
C ILE A 100 -3.98 -1.92 -5.54
N GLU A 101 -4.40 -2.95 -4.80
CA GLU A 101 -3.60 -4.15 -4.58
C GLU A 101 -3.48 -4.99 -5.87
N PHE A 102 -4.46 -4.95 -6.77
CA PHE A 102 -4.26 -5.62 -8.06
C PHE A 102 -3.21 -4.89 -8.90
N GLN A 103 -3.33 -3.56 -9.00
CA GLN A 103 -2.45 -2.71 -9.80
C GLN A 103 -1.02 -2.66 -9.25
N HIS A 104 -0.81 -2.75 -7.92
CA HIS A 104 0.53 -2.75 -7.34
C HIS A 104 1.36 -3.98 -7.71
N ASN A 105 0.73 -5.12 -8.06
CA ASN A 105 1.45 -6.33 -8.46
C ASN A 105 2.22 -6.10 -9.76
N LEU A 106 1.72 -5.23 -10.64
CA LEU A 106 2.27 -5.10 -11.98
C LEU A 106 3.71 -4.51 -11.97
N PRO A 107 4.06 -3.50 -11.14
CA PRO A 107 5.45 -3.13 -10.94
C PRO A 107 6.31 -4.20 -10.24
N HIS A 108 5.75 -5.03 -9.35
CA HIS A 108 6.47 -6.18 -8.79
C HIS A 108 6.89 -7.15 -9.91
N ASP A 109 5.94 -7.52 -10.77
CA ASP A 109 6.16 -8.41 -11.92
C ASP A 109 7.17 -7.80 -12.93
N TRP A 110 7.06 -6.49 -13.20
CA TRP A 110 7.91 -5.79 -14.16
C TRP A 110 9.38 -5.70 -13.70
N VAL A 111 9.63 -5.40 -12.42
CA VAL A 111 11.01 -5.38 -11.90
C VAL A 111 11.58 -6.80 -11.88
N GLY A 112 10.77 -7.80 -11.53
CA GLY A 112 11.19 -9.20 -11.52
C GLY A 112 12.17 -9.53 -10.38
N GLY A 113 12.78 -10.72 -10.45
CA GLY A 113 13.80 -11.13 -9.49
C GLY A 113 13.25 -11.24 -8.05
N MET A 114 13.84 -10.50 -7.11
CA MET A 114 13.35 -10.51 -5.73
C MET A 114 11.99 -9.83 -5.59
N MET A 115 11.70 -8.82 -6.43
CA MET A 115 10.45 -8.03 -6.39
C MET A 115 9.21 -8.83 -6.78
N ASP A 116 9.33 -9.87 -7.60
CA ASP A 116 8.22 -10.74 -8.07
C ASP A 116 7.77 -11.76 -7.01
N LEU A 117 8.58 -12.00 -5.98
CA LEU A 117 8.30 -13.00 -4.96
C LEU A 117 7.96 -12.33 -3.63
N LEU A 118 6.70 -12.49 -3.19
CA LEU A 118 6.17 -11.91 -1.94
C LEU A 118 7.16 -11.91 -0.75
N PRO A 119 7.72 -13.05 -0.28
CA PRO A 119 8.59 -13.06 0.90
C PRO A 119 9.98 -12.45 0.68
N SER A 120 10.39 -12.19 -0.57
CA SER A 120 11.69 -11.60 -0.87
C SER A 120 11.62 -10.18 -1.41
N ALA A 121 10.44 -9.69 -1.82
CA ALA A 121 10.31 -8.39 -2.44
C ALA A 121 10.93 -7.26 -1.62
N PRO A 122 10.75 -7.17 -0.28
CA PRO A 122 11.37 -6.12 0.52
C PRO A 122 12.90 -6.20 0.64
N LYS A 123 13.53 -7.29 0.18
CA LYS A 123 14.99 -7.37 0.10
C LYS A 123 15.56 -6.48 -1.01
N ASP A 124 14.73 -6.13 -1.99
CA ASP A 124 15.03 -5.10 -2.98
C ASP A 124 14.59 -3.72 -2.45
N PRO A 125 15.47 -2.71 -2.35
CA PRO A 125 15.10 -1.36 -1.92
C PRO A 125 14.00 -0.70 -2.76
N ALA A 126 13.84 -1.09 -4.03
CA ALA A 126 12.77 -0.58 -4.89
C ALA A 126 11.37 -0.86 -4.32
N PHE A 127 11.23 -1.92 -3.51
CA PHE A 127 9.99 -2.25 -2.79
C PHE A 127 9.44 -1.07 -2.02
N PHE A 128 10.29 -0.40 -1.24
CA PHE A 128 9.84 0.66 -0.34
C PHE A 128 9.46 1.93 -1.10
N LEU A 129 10.16 2.23 -2.21
CA LEU A 129 9.83 3.35 -3.07
C LEU A 129 8.50 3.10 -3.81
N HIS A 130 8.28 1.87 -4.28
CA HIS A 130 7.02 1.44 -4.89
C HIS A 130 5.86 1.50 -3.89
N HIS A 131 6.02 0.93 -2.70
CA HIS A 131 4.97 0.96 -1.68
C HIS A 131 4.70 2.38 -1.13
N ALA A 132 5.69 3.28 -1.12
CA ALA A 132 5.45 4.70 -0.85
C ALA A 132 4.54 5.33 -1.93
N TYR A 133 4.66 4.89 -3.18
CA TYR A 133 3.75 5.34 -4.24
C TYR A 133 2.35 4.72 -4.11
N VAL A 134 2.25 3.46 -3.68
CA VAL A 134 0.96 2.82 -3.34
C VAL A 134 0.25 3.58 -2.20
N ASP A 135 1.00 3.99 -1.16
CA ASP A 135 0.44 4.80 -0.06
C ASP A 135 0.05 6.23 -0.53
N TYR A 136 0.80 6.82 -1.45
CA TYR A 136 0.42 8.08 -2.12
C TYR A 136 -0.93 7.95 -2.84
N ILE A 137 -1.11 6.90 -3.65
CA ILE A 137 -2.37 6.62 -4.35
C ILE A 137 -3.52 6.46 -3.34
N TRP A 138 -3.28 5.72 -2.26
CA TRP A 138 -4.28 5.58 -1.19
C TRP A 138 -4.60 6.92 -0.51
N GLY A 139 -3.59 7.77 -0.29
CA GLY A 139 -3.77 9.14 0.21
C GLY A 139 -4.71 9.96 -0.68
N LYS A 140 -4.54 9.90 -2.01
CA LYS A 140 -5.44 10.56 -2.97
C LYS A 140 -6.87 10.04 -2.89
N PHE A 141 -7.04 8.72 -2.76
CA PHE A 141 -8.35 8.11 -2.56
C PHE A 141 -9.03 8.62 -1.27
N ARG A 142 -8.30 8.64 -0.14
CA ARG A 142 -8.83 9.13 1.15
C ARG A 142 -9.19 10.62 1.11
N GLN A 143 -8.41 11.44 0.40
CA GLN A 143 -8.77 12.85 0.17
C GLN A 143 -10.05 12.97 -0.67
N LYS A 144 -10.27 12.09 -1.66
CA LYS A 144 -11.54 12.06 -2.40
C LYS A 144 -12.71 11.66 -1.51
N GLN A 145 -12.56 10.65 -0.66
CA GLN A 145 -13.59 10.27 0.32
C GLN A 145 -14.02 11.48 1.16
N GLN A 146 -13.06 12.23 1.71
CA GLN A 146 -13.35 13.46 2.47
C GLN A 146 -14.13 14.50 1.64
N ARG A 147 -13.76 14.71 0.36
CA ARG A 147 -14.47 15.64 -0.54
C ARG A 147 -15.91 15.20 -0.81
N LEU A 148 -16.16 13.89 -0.82
CA LEU A 148 -17.49 13.31 -1.04
C LEU A 148 -18.31 13.18 0.26
N GLY A 149 -17.75 13.55 1.41
CA GLY A 149 -18.42 13.44 2.72
C GLY A 149 -18.36 12.02 3.33
N GLU A 150 -17.51 11.15 2.80
CA GLU A 150 -17.27 9.80 3.30
C GLU A 150 -16.18 9.78 4.38
N ASP A 151 -16.23 8.80 5.29
CA ASP A 151 -15.24 8.63 6.34
C ASP A 151 -13.96 7.97 5.79
N PRO A 152 -12.82 8.70 5.71
CA PRO A 152 -11.57 8.12 5.24
C PRO A 152 -10.93 7.16 6.24
N GLU A 153 -11.40 7.08 7.49
CA GLU A 153 -10.92 6.13 8.51
C GLU A 153 -11.72 4.83 8.53
N TYR A 154 -12.73 4.70 7.65
CA TYR A 154 -13.54 3.49 7.54
C TYR A 154 -12.69 2.27 7.19
N TYR A 155 -12.69 1.29 8.09
CA TYR A 155 -12.05 0.00 7.88
C TYR A 155 -13.12 -1.06 7.55
N PRO A 156 -13.05 -1.74 6.38
CA PRO A 156 -14.02 -2.76 6.02
C PRO A 156 -14.09 -3.88 7.07
N GLY A 157 -15.26 -4.10 7.65
CA GLY A 157 -15.46 -5.14 8.65
C GLY A 157 -15.52 -6.54 8.02
N LEU A 158 -15.49 -7.57 8.85
CA LEU A 158 -15.66 -8.98 8.41
C LEU A 158 -16.98 -9.24 7.68
N GLY A 159 -18.01 -8.39 7.90
CA GLY A 159 -19.31 -8.49 7.23
C GLY A 159 -19.38 -7.79 5.87
N ASP A 160 -18.44 -6.88 5.57
CA ASP A 160 -18.31 -6.22 4.26
C ASP A 160 -17.44 -7.03 3.29
N ILE A 161 -16.77 -8.05 3.82
CA ILE A 161 -15.84 -8.92 3.12
C ILE A 161 -16.52 -10.29 3.01
N SER A 162 -16.72 -10.80 1.79
CA SER A 162 -17.30 -12.14 1.65
C SER A 162 -16.37 -13.18 2.30
N LEU A 163 -16.95 -14.05 3.14
CA LEU A 163 -16.22 -15.10 3.85
C LEU A 163 -15.47 -15.99 2.83
N ASN A 164 -14.15 -16.01 2.90
CA ASN A 164 -13.29 -16.79 2.02
C ASN A 164 -13.40 -18.31 2.29
N LYS A 165 -13.38 -19.11 1.22
CA LYS A 165 -12.99 -20.54 1.12
C LYS A 165 -11.76 -20.99 1.94
N TYR A 166 -10.89 -20.07 2.37
CA TYR A 166 -9.64 -20.31 3.12
C TYR A 166 -9.60 -19.72 4.54
N ASN A 167 -10.69 -19.15 5.05
CA ASN A 167 -10.79 -18.62 6.43
C ASN A 167 -9.72 -17.57 6.83
N LEU A 168 -9.12 -16.88 5.85
CA LEU A 168 -8.08 -15.85 6.06
C LEU A 168 -8.65 -14.51 6.56
N THR A 169 -9.97 -14.33 6.55
CA THR A 169 -10.65 -13.09 6.93
C THR A 169 -10.26 -12.62 8.35
N LEU A 170 -9.96 -13.56 9.26
CA LEU A 170 -9.52 -13.24 10.62
C LEU A 170 -8.17 -12.51 10.66
N PHE A 171 -7.27 -12.70 9.68
CA PHE A 171 -5.99 -11.98 9.63
C PHE A 171 -6.15 -10.49 9.30
N HIS A 172 -7.27 -10.11 8.71
CA HIS A 172 -7.61 -8.74 8.35
C HIS A 172 -8.68 -8.13 9.25
N ALA A 173 -9.12 -8.81 10.32
CA ALA A 173 -10.10 -8.26 11.23
C ALA A 173 -9.61 -6.93 11.82
N SER A 174 -10.48 -5.91 11.85
CA SER A 174 -10.14 -4.55 12.30
C SER A 174 -9.54 -4.52 13.71
N HIS A 175 -10.09 -5.32 14.62
CA HIS A 175 -9.70 -5.44 16.02
C HIS A 175 -8.53 -6.40 16.27
N ARG A 176 -8.03 -7.09 15.24
CA ARG A 176 -6.87 -7.96 15.39
C ARG A 176 -5.61 -7.10 15.53
N GLN A 177 -4.75 -7.49 16.45
CA GLN A 177 -3.41 -6.93 16.59
C GLN A 177 -2.65 -7.03 15.26
N MET A 178 -2.07 -5.93 14.82
CA MET A 178 -1.35 -5.87 13.57
C MET A 178 -0.10 -6.74 13.66
N ASP A 179 0.02 -7.74 12.77
CA ASP A 179 1.15 -8.68 12.78
C ASP A 179 2.48 -7.90 12.69
N CYS A 180 3.47 -8.28 13.51
CA CYS A 180 4.75 -7.57 13.72
C CYS A 180 4.68 -6.19 14.41
N PHE A 181 3.50 -5.62 14.64
CA PHE A 181 3.29 -4.31 15.29
C PHE A 181 2.36 -4.43 16.50
N ARG A 182 2.86 -5.08 17.56
CA ARG A 182 2.06 -5.50 18.73
C ARG A 182 1.38 -4.37 19.53
N TRP A 183 1.73 -3.12 19.30
CA TRP A 183 1.16 -1.97 20.00
C TRP A 183 -0.09 -1.40 19.32
N MET A 184 -0.54 -1.99 18.21
CA MET A 184 -1.70 -1.49 17.47
C MET A 184 -2.51 -2.62 16.84
N ASN A 185 -3.74 -2.29 16.46
CA ASN A 185 -4.64 -3.15 15.69
C ASN A 185 -4.61 -2.77 14.21
N ASN A 186 -5.13 -3.63 13.35
CA ASN A 186 -5.20 -3.39 11.90
C ASN A 186 -5.92 -2.08 11.56
N ILE A 187 -7.02 -1.76 12.28
CA ILE A 187 -7.78 -0.52 12.08
C ILE A 187 -6.96 0.74 12.30
N ASP A 188 -5.95 0.69 13.18
CA ASP A 188 -5.15 1.87 13.51
C ASP A 188 -4.30 2.32 12.31
N GLY A 189 -4.02 1.44 11.33
CA GLY A 189 -3.38 1.79 10.07
C GLY A 189 -4.19 2.75 9.19
N TYR A 190 -5.51 2.83 9.42
CA TYR A 190 -6.44 3.70 8.68
C TYR A 190 -6.57 5.08 9.31
N SER A 191 -5.89 5.37 10.43
CA SER A 191 -6.02 6.69 11.05
C SER A 191 -5.69 7.82 10.08
N LYS A 192 -6.47 8.90 10.10
CA LYS A 192 -6.16 10.13 9.35
C LYS A 192 -4.98 10.90 9.95
N ASN A 193 -4.62 10.61 11.20
CA ASN A 193 -3.53 11.29 11.91
C ASN A 193 -2.19 11.15 11.21
N TYR A 194 -1.96 10.04 10.47
CA TYR A 194 -0.76 9.86 9.66
C TYR A 194 -0.55 10.99 8.66
N THR A 195 -1.57 11.26 7.85
CA THR A 195 -1.50 12.27 6.78
C THR A 195 -1.82 13.69 7.28
N GLN A 196 -2.34 13.82 8.50
CA GLN A 196 -2.64 15.11 9.12
C GLN A 196 -1.47 15.67 9.93
N TYR A 197 -0.68 14.81 10.58
CA TYR A 197 0.33 15.24 11.55
C TYR A 197 1.71 14.61 11.34
N LEU A 198 1.84 13.48 10.63
CA LEU A 198 3.11 12.75 10.55
C LEU A 198 3.85 12.97 9.23
N TYR A 199 3.15 12.85 8.09
CA TYR A 199 3.75 13.06 6.77
C TYR A 199 2.74 13.58 5.75
N ALA A 200 3.26 14.13 4.66
CA ALA A 200 2.51 14.45 3.46
C ALA A 200 3.37 14.10 2.24
N TYR A 201 2.71 13.75 1.13
CA TYR A 201 3.37 13.58 -0.16
C TYR A 201 3.21 14.84 -0.99
N GLU A 202 4.25 15.19 -1.74
CA GLU A 202 4.14 16.14 -2.84
C GLU A 202 3.43 15.47 -4.03
N ASP A 203 2.71 16.28 -4.83
CA ASP A 203 2.03 15.81 -6.03
C ASP A 203 3.01 15.17 -7.02
N SER A 204 2.54 14.14 -7.72
CA SER A 204 3.36 13.49 -8.74
C SER A 204 3.70 14.45 -9.87
N PRO A 205 4.97 14.51 -10.33
CA PRO A 205 5.35 15.37 -11.43
C PRO A 205 4.52 15.08 -12.68
N THR A 206 3.85 16.10 -13.21
CA THR A 206 3.21 16.02 -14.51
C THR A 206 4.24 16.28 -15.60
N TYR A 207 4.34 15.41 -16.60
CA TYR A 207 5.11 15.76 -17.80
C TYR A 207 4.34 16.84 -18.56
N PRO A 208 4.93 18.01 -18.87
CA PRO A 208 4.33 18.90 -19.84
C PRO A 208 4.20 18.10 -21.14
N ASN A 209 3.00 18.14 -21.74
CA ASN A 209 2.71 17.50 -23.01
C ASN A 209 3.87 17.80 -23.98
N TYR A 210 4.63 16.78 -24.38
CA TYR A 210 5.48 16.90 -25.56
C TYR A 210 4.53 17.00 -26.75
N ALA A 211 4.16 18.24 -27.09
CA ALA A 211 3.47 18.58 -28.32
C ALA A 211 4.33 18.22 -29.54
#